data_AF-A0A4Q3VWW1-F1
#
_entry.id   AF-A0A4Q3VWW1-F1
#
_cell.length_a   1.000
_cell.length_b   1.000
_cell.length_c   1.000
_cell.angle_alpha   90.00
_cell.angle_beta   90.00
_cell.angle_gamma   90.00
#
_symmetry.space_group_name_H-M   'P 1'
#
loop_
_entity.id
_entity.type
_entity.pdbx_description
1 polymer ?
#
loop_
_entity_poly.entity_id
_entity_poly.type
_entity_poly.pdbx_seq_one_letter_code
_entity_poly.pdbx_strand_id
1 'polypeptide(L)'
;DDMKMRQLLDVLISRAHKQGIEPEAFDFSKETYQSGKVVKKEVTVRNGLKMEDAKKVVKTIKDSGLKVQAQIMDDLVRVTGKKLDDLQSVIQLVRTAELGFPMQYINMRS
;
A
#
# COMPACT_ATOMS: atom_id res chain seq x y z
N ASP A 1 11.29 -7.55 28.55
CA ASP A 1 11.78 -6.79 27.38
C ASP A 1 10.70 -6.35 26.39
N ASP A 2 9.48 -6.90 26.47
CA ASP A 2 8.37 -6.53 25.56
C ASP A 2 7.98 -5.06 25.59
N MET A 3 8.06 -4.41 26.75
CA MET A 3 7.77 -2.98 26.89
C MET A 3 8.75 -2.11 26.08
N LYS A 4 10.05 -2.48 26.04
CA LYS A 4 11.05 -1.79 25.23
C LYS A 4 10.83 -2.06 23.73
N MET A 5 10.42 -3.26 23.36
CA MET A 5 10.08 -3.60 21.98
C MET A 5 8.86 -2.83 21.48
N ARG A 6 7.82 -2.66 22.30
CA ARG A 6 6.65 -1.83 21.94
C ARG A 6 7.05 -0.37 21.71
N GLN A 7 7.86 0.22 22.60
CA GLN A 7 8.37 1.58 22.41
C GLN A 7 9.16 1.75 21.11
N LEU A 8 9.96 0.76 20.72
CA LEU A 8 10.69 0.79 19.44
C LEU A 8 9.73 0.73 18.25
N LEU A 9 8.68 -0.09 18.32
CA LEU A 9 7.65 -0.16 17.26
C LEU A 9 6.89 1.16 17.14
N ASP A 10 6.54 1.81 18.25
CA ASP A 10 5.84 3.09 18.24
C ASP A 10 6.71 4.19 17.60
N VAL A 11 8.01 4.22 17.90
CA VAL A 11 8.95 5.16 17.27
C VAL A 11 9.09 4.88 15.78
N LEU A 12 9.13 3.60 15.38
CA LEU A 12 9.17 3.20 13.98
C LEU A 12 7.93 3.70 13.24
N ILE A 13 6.73 3.43 13.78
CA ILE A 13 5.45 3.86 13.21
C ILE A 13 5.37 5.39 13.12
N SER A 14 5.77 6.10 14.19
CA SER A 14 5.79 7.56 14.21
C SER A 14 6.72 8.15 13.14
N ARG A 15 7.90 7.57 12.94
CA ARG A 15 8.82 8.00 11.87
C ARG A 15 8.31 7.64 10.48
N ALA A 16 7.71 6.47 10.30
CA ALA A 16 7.12 6.05 9.04
C ALA A 16 5.99 6.98 8.61
N HIS A 17 5.10 7.34 9.52
CA HIS A 17 4.06 8.35 9.29
C HIS A 17 4.64 9.70 8.83
N LYS A 18 5.72 10.16 9.48
CA LYS A 18 6.39 11.41 9.09
C LYS A 18 7.01 11.35 7.68
N GLN A 19 7.28 10.16 7.17
CA GLN A 19 7.77 9.92 5.82
C GLN A 19 6.65 9.62 4.81
N GLY A 20 5.38 9.69 5.22
CA GLY A 20 4.23 9.40 4.35
C GLY A 20 4.01 7.91 4.10
N ILE A 21 4.58 7.04 4.94
CA ILE A 21 4.35 5.59 4.90
C ILE A 21 3.26 5.25 5.92
N GLU A 22 2.16 4.70 5.44
CA GLU A 22 1.05 4.25 6.28
C GLU A 22 1.46 3.01 7.10
N PRO A 23 1.07 2.91 8.40
CA PRO A 23 1.42 1.78 9.27
C PRO A 23 1.02 0.42 8.72
N GLU A 24 -0.05 0.38 7.92
CA GLU A 24 -0.58 -0.80 7.23
C GLU A 24 0.41 -1.39 6.22
N ALA A 25 1.43 -0.62 5.81
CA ALA A 25 2.54 -1.12 5.01
C ALA A 25 3.45 -2.08 5.78
N PHE A 26 3.43 -2.06 7.13
CA PHE A 26 4.25 -2.92 7.96
C PHE A 26 3.47 -4.14 8.44
N ASP A 27 4.00 -5.32 8.18
CA ASP A 27 3.47 -6.58 8.69
C ASP A 27 4.09 -6.92 10.03
N PHE A 28 3.35 -6.66 11.11
CA PHE A 28 3.76 -6.94 12.49
C PHE A 28 3.31 -8.33 12.98
N SER A 29 2.78 -9.19 12.11
CA SER A 29 2.24 -10.52 12.48
C SER A 29 3.29 -11.47 13.06
N LYS A 30 4.58 -11.28 12.70
CA LYS A 30 5.67 -12.08 13.27
C LYS A 30 5.89 -11.73 14.74
N GLU A 31 5.92 -12.78 15.57
CA GLU A 31 6.22 -12.66 16.99
C GLU A 31 7.69 -12.29 17.24
N THR A 32 7.93 -11.65 18.39
CA THR A 32 9.28 -11.38 18.88
C THR A 32 9.97 -12.69 19.26
N TYR A 33 11.21 -12.88 18.82
CA TYR A 33 12.01 -14.05 19.17
C TYR A 33 13.34 -13.65 19.79
N GLN A 34 13.87 -14.53 20.64
CA GLN A 34 15.16 -14.32 21.29
C GLN A 34 16.29 -14.83 20.39
N SER A 35 17.30 -13.98 20.17
CA SER A 35 18.50 -14.28 19.40
C SER A 35 19.71 -14.02 20.29
N GLY A 36 20.12 -15.04 21.05
CA GLY A 36 21.18 -14.93 22.05
C GLY A 36 20.78 -13.98 23.19
N LYS A 37 21.52 -12.87 23.36
CA LYS A 37 21.27 -11.85 24.39
C LYS A 37 20.30 -10.74 23.96
N VAL A 38 19.78 -10.77 22.73
CA VAL A 38 18.89 -9.73 22.19
C VAL A 38 17.53 -10.30 21.81
N VAL A 39 16.47 -9.50 21.97
CA VAL A 39 15.13 -9.78 21.43
C VAL A 39 15.03 -9.10 20.06
N LYS A 40 14.56 -9.85 19.05
CA LYS A 40 14.36 -9.35 17.69
C LYS A 40 12.91 -9.49 17.29
N LYS A 41 12.41 -8.54 16.50
CA LYS A 41 11.16 -8.67 15.77
C LYS A 41 11.45 -8.42 14.31
N GLU A 42 11.04 -9.36 13.47
CA GLU A 42 11.09 -9.20 12.03
C GLU A 42 9.80 -8.50 11.58
N VAL A 43 9.93 -7.39 10.87
CA VAL A 43 8.79 -6.62 10.34
C VAL A 43 8.95 -6.59 8.83
N THR A 44 8.04 -7.25 8.12
CA THR A 44 8.06 -7.25 6.66
C THR A 44 7.40 -5.99 6.16
N VAL A 45 8.10 -5.23 5.32
CA VAL A 45 7.52 -4.05 4.65
C VAL A 45 6.86 -4.52 3.36
N ARG A 46 5.56 -4.25 3.21
CA ARG A 46 4.82 -4.45 1.97
C ARG A 46 5.15 -3.29 1.05
N ASN A 47 6.09 -3.52 0.14
CA ASN A 47 6.44 -2.57 -0.91
C ASN A 47 5.79 -3.02 -2.22
N GLY A 48 5.01 -2.13 -2.83
CA GLY A 48 4.32 -2.38 -4.09
C GLY A 48 3.06 -3.26 -3.95
N LEU A 49 2.31 -3.34 -5.04
CA LEU A 49 1.09 -4.15 -5.13
C LEU A 49 1.45 -5.61 -5.40
N LYS A 50 1.00 -6.51 -4.54
CA LYS A 50 1.01 -7.94 -4.86
C LYS A 50 0.18 -8.18 -6.12
N MET A 51 0.54 -9.18 -6.91
CA MET A 51 -0.15 -9.50 -8.16
C MET A 51 -1.66 -9.70 -7.98
N GLU A 52 -2.08 -10.29 -6.85
CA GLU A 52 -3.49 -10.48 -6.50
C GLU A 52 -4.21 -9.14 -6.29
N ASP A 53 -3.59 -8.21 -5.57
CA ASP A 53 -4.14 -6.89 -5.28
C ASP A 53 -4.15 -6.00 -6.53
N ALA A 54 -3.10 -6.06 -7.35
CA ALA A 54 -3.05 -5.40 -8.65
C ALA A 54 -4.17 -5.89 -9.58
N LYS A 55 -4.45 -7.21 -9.58
CA LYS A 55 -5.58 -7.78 -10.34
C LYS A 55 -6.93 -7.28 -9.81
N LYS A 56 -7.12 -7.16 -8.49
CA LYS A 56 -8.34 -6.59 -7.90
C LYS A 56 -8.55 -5.15 -8.38
N VAL A 57 -7.52 -4.30 -8.29
CA VAL A 57 -7.59 -2.90 -8.76
C VAL A 57 -7.96 -2.83 -10.23
N VAL A 58 -7.29 -3.60 -11.10
CA VAL A 58 -7.60 -3.62 -12.54
C VAL A 58 -9.04 -4.09 -12.80
N LYS A 59 -9.52 -5.09 -12.05
CA LYS A 59 -10.90 -5.57 -12.15
C LYS A 59 -11.89 -4.48 -11.74
N THR A 60 -11.71 -3.83 -10.59
CA THR A 60 -12.54 -2.72 -10.13
C THR A 60 -12.61 -1.58 -11.16
N ILE A 61 -11.48 -1.23 -11.78
CA ILE A 61 -11.45 -0.21 -12.84
C ILE A 61 -12.23 -0.65 -14.08
N LYS A 62 -12.10 -1.91 -14.50
CA LYS A 62 -12.86 -2.44 -15.66
C LYS A 62 -14.36 -2.50 -15.39
N ASP A 63 -14.75 -2.92 -14.19
CA ASP A 63 -16.16 -3.04 -13.78
C ASP A 63 -16.85 -1.67 -13.67
N SER A 64 -16.08 -0.58 -13.52
CA SER A 64 -16.61 0.79 -13.48
C SER A 64 -17.13 1.33 -14.81
N GLY A 65 -16.75 0.72 -15.95
CA GLY A 65 -17.12 1.19 -17.28
C GLY A 65 -16.48 2.51 -17.73
N LEU A 66 -15.54 3.06 -16.94
CA LEU A 66 -14.79 4.27 -17.31
C LEU A 66 -13.94 4.02 -18.56
N LYS A 67 -13.81 5.06 -19.42
CA LYS A 67 -13.05 4.99 -20.68
C LYS A 67 -11.53 5.11 -20.45
N VAL A 68 -11.00 4.27 -19.57
CA VAL A 68 -9.59 4.23 -19.17
C VAL A 68 -9.01 2.83 -19.39
N GLN A 69 -7.72 2.76 -19.64
CA GLN A 69 -6.97 1.51 -19.76
C GLN A 69 -6.08 1.32 -18.54
N ALA A 70 -6.31 0.26 -17.77
CA ALA A 70 -5.46 -0.13 -16.65
C ALA A 70 -4.52 -1.27 -17.06
N GLN A 71 -3.23 -1.13 -16.76
CA GLN A 71 -2.17 -2.12 -17.02
C GLN A 71 -1.37 -2.36 -15.74
N ILE A 72 -1.02 -3.61 -15.47
CA ILE A 72 -0.12 -3.98 -14.36
C ILE A 72 1.31 -3.92 -14.89
N MET A 73 2.17 -3.14 -14.26
CA MET A 73 3.62 -3.10 -14.48
C MET A 73 4.30 -3.48 -13.18
N ASP A 74 4.76 -4.72 -13.11
CA ASP A 74 5.40 -5.29 -11.93
C ASP A 74 4.55 -5.10 -10.67
N ASP A 75 4.94 -4.18 -9.81
CA ASP A 75 4.32 -3.86 -8.53
C ASP A 75 3.45 -2.59 -8.55
N LEU A 76 3.23 -2.01 -9.73
CA LEU A 76 2.44 -0.81 -9.96
C LEU A 76 1.29 -1.07 -10.95
N VAL A 77 0.19 -0.32 -10.82
CA VAL A 77 -0.89 -0.28 -11.82
C VAL A 77 -0.86 1.08 -12.51
N ARG A 78 -0.59 1.10 -13.81
CA ARG A 78 -0.71 2.32 -14.62
C ARG A 78 -2.11 2.40 -15.21
N VAL A 79 -2.73 3.56 -15.01
CA VAL A 79 -4.01 3.91 -15.60
C VAL A 79 -3.77 5.00 -16.65
N THR A 80 -4.20 4.75 -17.88
CA THR A 80 -4.11 5.68 -19.01
C THR A 80 -5.51 6.06 -19.44
N GLY A 81 -5.80 7.36 -19.57
CA GLY A 81 -7.10 7.88 -19.98
C GLY A 81 -6.92 9.07 -20.91
N LYS A 82 -7.94 9.37 -21.73
CA LYS A 82 -7.92 10.56 -22.61
C LYS A 82 -8.33 11.85 -21.90
N LYS A 83 -9.14 11.72 -20.84
CA LYS A 83 -9.66 12.85 -20.06
C LYS A 83 -9.09 12.81 -18.65
N LEU A 84 -8.74 13.97 -18.14
CA LEU A 84 -8.29 14.12 -16.75
C LEU A 84 -9.41 13.74 -15.76
N ASP A 85 -10.66 14.10 -16.09
CA ASP A 85 -11.83 13.82 -15.23
C ASP A 85 -12.05 12.31 -15.04
N ASP A 86 -11.82 11.51 -16.09
CA ASP A 86 -11.92 10.05 -16.01
C ASP A 86 -10.82 9.49 -15.08
N LEU A 87 -9.60 10.05 -15.12
CA LEU A 87 -8.50 9.66 -14.24
C LEU A 87 -8.79 10.03 -12.78
N GLN A 88 -9.34 11.21 -12.52
CA GLN A 88 -9.77 11.62 -11.18
C GLN A 88 -10.88 10.70 -10.64
N SER A 89 -11.83 10.34 -11.50
CA SER A 89 -12.92 9.41 -11.15
C SER A 89 -12.39 8.02 -10.77
N VAL A 90 -11.37 7.51 -11.47
CA VAL A 90 -10.70 6.26 -11.09
C VAL A 90 -10.05 6.35 -9.71
N ILE A 91 -9.34 7.45 -9.42
CA ILE A 91 -8.72 7.65 -8.10
C ILE A 91 -9.79 7.60 -7.01
N GLN A 92 -10.91 8.29 -7.21
CA GLN A 92 -11.99 8.32 -6.23
C GLN A 92 -12.70 6.97 -6.07
N LEU A 93 -12.89 6.24 -7.17
CA LEU A 93 -13.43 4.88 -7.15
C LEU A 93 -12.55 3.94 -6.31
N VAL A 94 -11.24 3.93 -6.58
CA VAL A 94 -10.29 3.03 -5.90
C VAL A 94 -10.15 3.39 -4.42
N ARG A 95 -10.22 4.68 -4.06
CA ARG A 95 -10.25 5.12 -2.66
C ARG A 95 -11.51 4.64 -1.94
N THR A 96 -12.67 4.74 -2.59
CA THR A 96 -13.96 4.34 -2.00
C THR A 96 -14.14 2.82 -1.95
N ALA A 97 -13.42 2.07 -2.78
CA ALA A 97 -13.51 0.61 -2.84
C ALA A 97 -12.91 -0.13 -1.63
N GLU A 98 -12.32 0.59 -0.67
CA GLU A 98 -11.78 0.06 0.60
C GLU A 98 -11.05 -1.28 0.45
N LEU A 99 -10.12 -1.37 -0.51
CA LEU A 99 -9.47 -2.63 -0.90
C LEU A 99 -8.54 -3.24 0.17
N GLY A 100 -8.43 -2.61 1.35
CA GLY A 100 -7.74 -3.15 2.52
C GLY A 100 -6.22 -2.99 2.50
N PHE A 101 -5.68 -2.15 1.63
CA PHE A 101 -4.26 -1.83 1.58
C PHE A 101 -4.02 -0.36 1.21
N PRO A 102 -2.94 0.25 1.75
CA PRO A 102 -2.57 1.62 1.46
C PRO A 102 -2.19 1.78 -0.02
N MET A 103 -2.72 2.81 -0.69
CA MET A 103 -2.43 3.09 -2.09
C MET A 103 -1.97 4.52 -2.29
N GLN A 104 -0.92 4.68 -3.10
CA GLN A 104 -0.40 5.97 -3.51
C GLN A 104 -0.74 6.22 -4.97
N TYR A 105 -1.21 7.42 -5.28
CA TYR A 105 -1.50 7.86 -6.64
C TYR A 105 -0.42 8.85 -7.05
N ILE A 106 0.53 8.38 -7.85
CA ILE A 106 1.73 9.13 -8.23
C ILE A 106 1.80 9.37 -9.73
N ASN A 107 2.64 10.32 -10.14
CA ASN A 107 3.04 10.52 -11.54
C ASN A 107 1.83 10.76 -12.48
N MET A 108 0.87 11.57 -12.03
CA MET A 108 -0.20 12.06 -12.90
C MET A 108 0.41 12.97 -13.97
N ARG A 109 0.28 12.57 -15.23
CA ARG A 109 0.79 13.33 -16.39
C ARG A 109 -0.39 13.88 -17.17
N SER A 110 -0.29 15.17 -17.53
CA SER A 110 -1.25 15.88 -18.40
C SER A 110 -1.05 15.51 -19.86
#